data_AF-A0A966SAR0-F1
#
_entry.id   AF-A0A966SAR0-F1
#
_cell.length_a   1.000
_cell.length_b   1.000
_cell.length_c   1.000
_cell.angle_alpha   90.00
_cell.angle_beta   90.00
_cell.angle_gamma   90.00
#
_symmetry.space_group_name_H-M   'P 1'
#
loop_
_entity.id
_entity.type
_entity.pdbx_description
1 polymer ?
#
loop_
_entity_poly.entity_id
_entity_poly.type
_entity_poly.pdbx_seq_one_letter_code
_entity_poly.pdbx_strand_id
1 'polypeptide(L)'
;RIGLEAAREPRILLAYFSAMVSRGDLAVLSTFFLLWITTYGIGQGLSPAEAQAAGTKFFGLAQIMATLWALVVIAFIDKLDRTLALALAMILASASYLIIGSIDDPLGSGMYLAAAFMGIGEMSAILASQSLIGQVAGDRGRGAIIGVFSMFGAAGILMASFVGGILFDAWKPSAPYLLVGAADGVLAMFALVVYFKSRSQ
;
A
#
# COMPACT_ATOMS: atom_id res chain seq x y z
N ARG A 1 24.20 -9.74 -10.70
CA ARG A 1 24.65 -8.47 -10.08
C ARG A 1 23.95 -7.27 -10.70
N ILE A 2 23.82 -7.21 -12.03
CA ILE A 2 23.10 -6.18 -12.80
C ILE A 2 21.86 -5.58 -12.11
N GLY A 3 20.91 -6.39 -11.63
CA GLY A 3 19.70 -5.86 -10.95
C GLY A 3 20.01 -5.11 -9.64
N LEU A 4 20.90 -5.62 -8.80
CA LEU A 4 21.32 -4.93 -7.56
C LEU A 4 22.20 -3.72 -7.85
N GLU A 5 23.06 -3.80 -8.87
CA GLU A 5 23.91 -2.69 -9.30
C GLU A 5 23.09 -1.54 -9.90
N ALA A 6 21.97 -1.86 -10.55
CA ALA A 6 21.04 -0.87 -11.09
C ALA A 6 20.40 0.01 -9.99
N ALA A 7 20.38 -0.43 -8.74
CA ALA A 7 19.92 0.36 -7.60
C ALA A 7 20.79 1.59 -7.30
N ARG A 8 21.94 1.76 -7.96
CA ARG A 8 22.72 3.00 -7.93
C ARG A 8 21.96 4.17 -8.58
N GLU A 9 21.05 3.88 -9.50
CA GLU A 9 20.16 4.87 -10.10
C GLU A 9 18.99 5.15 -9.13
N PRO A 10 18.82 6.39 -8.63
CA PRO A 10 17.84 6.70 -7.60
C PRO A 10 16.40 6.30 -7.94
N ARG A 11 16.02 6.37 -9.22
CA ARG A 11 14.67 6.00 -9.67
C ARG A 11 14.44 4.49 -9.65
N ILE A 12 15.48 3.68 -9.88
CA ILE A 12 15.41 2.22 -9.77
C ILE A 12 15.36 1.80 -8.30
N LEU A 13 16.17 2.43 -7.45
CA LEU A 13 16.13 2.21 -6.00
C LEU A 13 14.75 2.55 -5.43
N LEU A 14 14.19 3.70 -5.84
CA LEU A 14 12.85 4.12 -5.48
C LEU A 14 11.80 3.10 -5.90
N ALA A 15 11.90 2.54 -7.11
CA ALA A 15 11.00 1.50 -7.59
C ALA A 15 11.10 0.22 -6.75
N TYR A 16 12.29 -0.17 -6.28
CA TYR A 16 12.46 -1.32 -5.41
C TYR A 16 11.77 -1.12 -4.06
N PHE A 17 11.97 0.04 -3.43
CA PHE A 17 11.29 0.35 -2.18
C PHE A 17 9.78 0.54 -2.36
N SER A 18 9.32 1.06 -3.50
CA SER A 18 7.89 1.13 -3.78
C SER A 18 7.25 -0.23 -3.93
N ALA A 19 7.96 -1.24 -4.45
CA ALA A 19 7.47 -2.61 -4.47
C ALA A 19 7.30 -3.16 -3.04
N MET A 20 8.28 -2.88 -2.18
CA MET A 20 8.29 -3.34 -0.79
C MET A 20 7.11 -2.76 -0.02
N VAL A 21 6.92 -1.44 -0.06
CA VAL A 21 5.82 -0.78 0.65
C VAL A 21 4.47 -1.20 0.06
N SER A 22 4.24 -1.01 -1.25
CA SER A 22 2.92 -1.25 -1.86
C SER A 22 2.45 -2.70 -1.76
N ARG A 23 3.36 -3.68 -1.65
CA ARG A 23 2.97 -5.09 -1.41
C ARG A 23 2.83 -5.42 0.07
N GLY A 24 3.56 -4.74 0.95
CA GLY A 24 3.34 -4.78 2.39
C GLY A 24 1.95 -4.28 2.76
N ASP A 25 1.50 -3.22 2.12
CA ASP A 25 0.15 -2.64 2.24
C ASP A 25 -0.94 -3.67 1.97
N LEU A 26 -0.85 -4.34 0.81
CA LEU A 26 -1.76 -5.42 0.41
C LEU A 26 -1.73 -6.59 1.40
N ALA A 27 -0.55 -6.93 1.94
CA ALA A 27 -0.41 -7.99 2.94
C ALA A 27 -1.12 -7.61 4.25
N VAL A 28 -0.99 -6.36 4.70
CA VAL A 28 -1.67 -5.87 5.90
C VAL A 28 -3.18 -5.89 5.71
N LEU A 29 -3.67 -5.37 4.59
CA LEU A 29 -5.09 -5.36 4.26
C LEU A 29 -5.66 -6.78 4.22
N SER A 30 -5.03 -7.70 3.48
CA SER A 30 -5.54 -9.06 3.33
C SER A 30 -5.49 -9.89 4.63
N THR A 31 -4.50 -9.64 5.49
CA THR A 31 -4.29 -10.44 6.70
C THR A 31 -5.11 -9.92 7.88
N PHE A 32 -5.08 -8.61 8.14
CA PHE A 32 -5.56 -8.05 9.40
C PHE A 32 -6.97 -7.47 9.32
N PHE A 33 -7.47 -7.13 8.13
CA PHE A 33 -8.75 -6.41 8.00
C PHE A 33 -9.93 -7.24 8.47
N LEU A 34 -10.06 -8.43 7.90
CA LEU A 34 -11.15 -9.32 8.26
C LEU A 34 -11.01 -9.83 9.70
N LEU A 35 -9.77 -10.11 10.13
CA LEU A 35 -9.46 -10.54 11.48
C LEU A 35 -9.91 -9.48 12.49
N TRP A 36 -9.52 -8.21 12.28
CA TRP A 36 -9.89 -7.10 13.16
C TRP A 36 -11.40 -6.99 13.33
N ILE A 37 -12.14 -6.88 12.23
CA ILE A 37 -13.59 -6.65 12.27
C ILE A 37 -14.30 -7.85 12.90
N THR A 38 -13.87 -9.07 12.56
CA THR A 38 -14.46 -10.30 13.10
C THR A 38 -14.22 -10.42 14.60
N THR A 39 -12.98 -10.23 15.07
CA THR A 39 -12.64 -10.28 16.49
C THR A 39 -13.36 -9.20 17.28
N TYR A 40 -13.42 -7.97 16.75
CA TYR A 40 -14.16 -6.88 17.39
C TYR A 40 -15.66 -7.19 17.47
N GLY A 41 -16.27 -7.67 16.38
CA GLY A 41 -17.70 -8.00 16.35
C GLY A 41 -18.09 -9.12 17.30
N ILE A 42 -17.29 -10.19 17.38
CA ILE A 42 -17.47 -11.25 18.39
C ILE A 42 -17.35 -10.66 19.80
N GLY A 43 -16.39 -9.76 20.03
CA GLY A 43 -16.24 -9.03 21.30
C GLY A 43 -17.44 -8.16 21.67
N GLN A 44 -18.23 -7.72 20.69
CA GLN A 44 -19.49 -6.98 20.87
C GLN A 44 -20.73 -7.89 20.96
N GLY A 45 -20.54 -9.21 20.99
CA GLY A 45 -21.64 -10.19 21.14
C GLY A 45 -22.29 -10.64 19.82
N LEU A 46 -21.75 -10.26 18.67
CA LEU A 46 -22.19 -10.82 17.39
C LEU A 46 -21.84 -12.30 17.29
N SER A 47 -22.67 -13.07 16.59
CA SER A 47 -22.27 -14.41 16.20
C SER A 47 -21.07 -14.36 15.24
N PRO A 48 -20.24 -15.41 15.17
CA PRO A 48 -19.13 -15.46 14.22
C PRO A 48 -19.56 -15.23 12.77
N ALA A 49 -20.75 -15.70 12.38
CA ALA A 49 -21.30 -15.51 11.04
C ALA A 49 -21.63 -14.03 10.75
N GLU A 50 -22.24 -13.33 11.70
CA GLU A 50 -22.58 -11.91 11.57
C GLU A 50 -21.32 -11.02 11.54
N ALA A 51 -20.36 -11.30 12.42
CA ALA A 51 -19.10 -10.57 12.48
C ALA A 51 -18.29 -10.73 11.19
N GLN A 52 -18.21 -11.96 10.67
CA GLN A 52 -17.59 -12.26 9.39
C GLN A 52 -18.30 -11.56 8.23
N ALA A 53 -19.64 -11.56 8.21
CA ALA A 53 -20.41 -10.87 7.18
C ALA A 53 -20.18 -9.35 7.19
N ALA A 54 -20.07 -8.75 8.39
CA ALA A 54 -19.74 -7.33 8.53
C ALA A 54 -18.34 -7.01 7.98
N GLY A 55 -17.34 -7.85 8.26
CA GLY A 55 -15.98 -7.68 7.72
C GLY A 55 -15.93 -7.82 6.21
N THR A 56 -16.55 -8.86 5.65
CA THR A 56 -16.62 -9.08 4.19
C THR A 56 -17.30 -7.91 3.48
N LYS A 57 -18.34 -7.31 4.07
CA LYS A 57 -19.01 -6.12 3.51
C LYS A 57 -18.04 -4.96 3.31
N PHE A 58 -17.27 -4.61 4.33
CA PHE A 58 -16.33 -3.48 4.24
C PHE A 58 -15.13 -3.80 3.36
N PHE A 59 -14.64 -5.04 3.40
CA PHE A 59 -13.58 -5.49 2.51
C PHE A 59 -14.04 -5.41 1.04
N GLY A 60 -15.25 -5.88 0.75
CA GLY A 60 -15.85 -5.80 -0.58
C GLY A 60 -15.99 -4.35 -1.06
N LEU A 61 -16.40 -3.43 -0.19
CA LEU A 61 -16.44 -2.01 -0.51
C LEU A 61 -15.06 -1.47 -0.88
N ALA A 62 -14.02 -1.78 -0.11
CA ALA A 62 -12.65 -1.39 -0.42
C ALA A 62 -12.21 -1.92 -1.80
N GLN A 63 -12.46 -3.19 -2.11
CA GLN A 63 -12.07 -3.79 -3.40
C GLN A 63 -12.84 -3.22 -4.60
N ILE A 64 -14.14 -2.91 -4.43
CA ILE A 64 -14.94 -2.25 -5.47
C ILE A 64 -14.36 -0.87 -5.75
N MET A 65 -14.09 -0.09 -4.70
CA MET A 65 -13.53 1.25 -4.84
C MET A 65 -12.12 1.20 -5.46
N ALA A 66 -11.27 0.27 -5.05
CA ALA A 66 -9.97 0.03 -5.64
C ALA A 66 -10.08 -0.25 -7.15
N THR A 67 -11.02 -1.13 -7.54
CA THR A 67 -11.22 -1.52 -8.94
C THR A 67 -11.72 -0.36 -9.80
N LEU A 68 -12.72 0.39 -9.31
CA LEU A 68 -13.22 1.59 -10.00
C LEU A 68 -12.13 2.66 -10.10
N TRP A 69 -11.35 2.84 -9.04
CA TRP A 69 -10.26 3.81 -8.99
C TRP A 69 -9.10 3.45 -9.91
N ALA A 70 -8.82 2.15 -10.13
CA ALA A 70 -7.80 1.71 -11.08
C ALA A 70 -7.99 2.32 -12.48
N LEU A 71 -9.24 2.38 -12.97
CA LEU A 71 -9.57 2.98 -14.27
C LEU A 71 -9.22 4.47 -14.32
N VAL A 72 -9.43 5.17 -13.21
CA VAL A 72 -9.13 6.60 -13.07
C VAL A 72 -7.62 6.81 -12.99
N VAL A 73 -6.95 6.10 -12.09
CA VAL A 73 -5.51 6.21 -11.83
C VAL A 73 -4.68 6.00 -13.08
N ILE A 74 -4.99 4.96 -13.88
CA ILE A 74 -4.26 4.68 -15.12
C ILE A 74 -4.28 5.88 -16.07
N ALA A 75 -5.46 6.50 -16.25
CA ALA A 75 -5.61 7.65 -17.13
C ALA A 75 -4.84 8.90 -16.67
N PHE A 76 -4.56 9.04 -15.36
CA PHE A 76 -3.80 10.15 -14.79
C PHE A 76 -2.31 9.87 -14.70
N ILE A 77 -1.94 8.66 -14.28
CA ILE A 77 -0.55 8.23 -14.09
C ILE A 77 0.22 8.38 -15.40
N ASP A 78 -0.41 8.15 -16.56
CA ASP A 78 0.19 8.28 -17.90
C ASP A 78 0.50 9.71 -18.34
N LYS A 79 -0.11 10.70 -17.70
CA LYS A 79 0.06 12.12 -18.05
C LYS A 79 1.09 12.84 -17.18
N LEU A 80 1.54 12.21 -16.10
CA LEU A 80 2.46 12.78 -15.12
C LEU A 80 3.85 12.15 -15.24
N ASP A 81 4.86 12.85 -14.72
CA ASP A 81 6.15 12.21 -14.44
C ASP A 81 5.92 11.04 -13.47
N ARG A 82 6.47 9.85 -13.77
CA ARG A 82 6.19 8.64 -12.99
C ARG A 82 6.69 8.72 -11.55
N THR A 83 7.74 9.50 -11.31
CA THR A 83 8.29 9.74 -9.98
C THR A 83 7.35 10.62 -9.17
N LEU A 84 6.83 11.69 -9.78
CA LEU A 84 5.80 12.54 -9.16
C LEU A 84 4.50 11.77 -8.94
N ALA A 85 4.07 10.98 -9.92
CA ALA A 85 2.88 10.15 -9.82
C ALA A 85 2.99 9.16 -8.64
N LEU A 86 4.16 8.54 -8.47
CA LEU A 86 4.46 7.70 -7.31
C LEU A 86 4.39 8.49 -6.00
N ALA A 87 4.98 9.68 -5.93
CA ALA A 87 4.93 10.51 -4.73
C ALA A 87 3.48 10.82 -4.31
N LEU A 88 2.64 11.26 -5.26
CA LEU A 88 1.24 11.57 -5.00
C LEU A 88 0.43 10.33 -4.59
N ALA A 89 0.70 9.19 -5.24
CA ALA A 89 0.06 7.92 -4.88
C ALA A 89 0.42 7.48 -3.45
N MET A 90 1.69 7.62 -3.05
CA MET A 90 2.14 7.27 -1.69
C MET A 90 1.60 8.24 -0.64
N ILE A 91 1.42 9.52 -0.95
CA ILE A 91 0.70 10.46 -0.06
C ILE A 91 -0.74 9.99 0.15
N LEU A 92 -1.41 9.58 -0.93
CA LEU A 92 -2.80 9.12 -0.88
C LEU A 92 -2.95 7.82 -0.09
N ALA A 93 -2.05 6.86 -0.29
CA ALA A 93 -1.98 5.61 0.47
C ALA A 93 -1.68 5.87 1.95
N SER A 94 -0.69 6.71 2.25
CA SER A 94 -0.37 7.12 3.62
C SER A 94 -1.59 7.69 4.33
N ALA A 95 -2.27 8.65 3.71
CA ALA A 95 -3.47 9.25 4.28
C ALA A 95 -4.57 8.21 4.52
N SER A 96 -4.80 7.29 3.59
CA SER A 96 -5.87 6.30 3.72
C SER A 96 -5.60 5.28 4.82
N TYR A 97 -4.37 4.80 4.94
CA TYR A 97 -3.97 3.86 5.98
C TYR A 97 -3.89 4.49 7.37
N LEU A 98 -3.48 5.76 7.47
CA LEU A 98 -3.51 6.48 8.74
C LEU A 98 -4.95 6.74 9.20
N ILE A 99 -5.86 7.06 8.28
CA ILE A 99 -7.30 7.22 8.59
C ILE A 99 -7.87 5.91 9.09
N ILE A 100 -7.64 4.79 8.40
CA ILE A 100 -8.21 3.51 8.84
C ILE A 100 -7.58 3.00 10.14
N GLY A 101 -6.28 3.24 10.35
CA GLY A 101 -5.58 2.96 11.60
C GLY A 101 -6.07 3.79 12.80
N SER A 102 -6.81 4.86 12.53
CA SER A 102 -7.41 5.75 13.54
C SER A 102 -8.89 5.46 13.80
N ILE A 103 -9.48 4.45 13.14
CA ILE A 103 -10.85 4.02 13.44
C ILE A 103 -10.86 3.21 14.74
N ASP A 104 -11.66 3.65 15.71
CA ASP A 104 -11.87 2.95 16.98
C ASP A 104 -12.99 1.92 16.90
N ASP A 105 -14.11 2.27 16.25
CA ASP A 105 -15.25 1.38 16.03
C ASP A 105 -15.29 0.87 14.57
N PRO A 106 -14.77 -0.33 14.30
CA PRO A 106 -14.73 -0.90 12.95
C PRO A 106 -16.10 -1.39 12.44
N LEU A 107 -17.14 -1.41 13.28
CA LEU A 107 -18.51 -1.71 12.86
C LEU A 107 -19.32 -0.45 12.54
N GLY A 108 -18.81 0.72 12.95
CA GLY A 108 -19.48 2.00 12.82
C GLY A 108 -19.53 2.55 11.39
N SER A 109 -20.31 3.63 11.22
CA SER A 109 -20.50 4.29 9.92
C SER A 109 -19.21 4.89 9.35
N GLY A 110 -18.25 5.28 10.20
CA GLY A 110 -16.95 5.79 9.78
C GLY A 110 -16.13 4.80 8.94
N MET A 111 -16.34 3.50 9.15
CA MET A 111 -15.64 2.44 8.40
C MET A 111 -16.01 2.44 6.91
N TYR A 112 -17.21 2.90 6.52
CA TYR A 112 -17.58 2.97 5.10
C TYR A 112 -16.65 3.91 4.32
N LEU A 113 -16.45 5.13 4.84
CA LEU A 113 -15.58 6.11 4.19
C LEU A 113 -14.12 5.68 4.27
N ALA A 114 -13.68 5.16 5.42
CA ALA A 114 -12.31 4.70 5.62
C ALA A 114 -11.96 3.53 4.69
N ALA A 115 -12.82 2.52 4.56
CA ALA A 115 -12.59 1.38 3.68
C ALA A 115 -12.60 1.78 2.19
N ALA A 116 -13.54 2.65 1.79
CA ALA A 116 -13.57 3.18 0.42
C ALA A 116 -12.29 3.95 0.07
N PHE A 117 -11.82 4.79 0.99
CA PHE A 117 -10.61 5.58 0.80
C PHE A 117 -9.33 4.73 0.86
N MET A 118 -9.32 3.69 1.70
CA MET A 118 -8.24 2.70 1.74
C MET A 118 -8.05 2.02 0.38
N GLY A 119 -9.13 1.53 -0.25
CA GLY A 119 -9.05 0.92 -1.58
C GLY A 119 -8.50 1.86 -2.66
N ILE A 120 -8.86 3.16 -2.58
CA ILE A 120 -8.31 4.21 -3.44
C ILE A 120 -6.79 4.35 -3.23
N GLY A 121 -6.34 4.44 -1.98
CA GLY A 121 -4.93 4.60 -1.63
C GLY A 121 -4.09 3.39 -2.05
N GLU A 122 -4.52 2.18 -1.67
CA GLU A 122 -3.88 0.91 -2.01
C GLU A 122 -3.65 0.80 -3.53
N MET A 123 -4.72 0.96 -4.31
CA MET A 123 -4.64 0.81 -5.77
C MET A 123 -3.72 1.86 -6.41
N SER A 124 -3.72 3.08 -5.87
CA SER A 124 -2.84 4.15 -6.35
C SER A 124 -1.37 3.78 -6.16
N ALA A 125 -1.00 3.30 -4.97
CA ALA A 125 0.36 2.88 -4.65
C ALA A 125 0.82 1.71 -5.53
N ILE A 126 -0.02 0.68 -5.70
CA ILE A 126 0.29 -0.50 -6.52
C ILE A 126 0.55 -0.09 -7.98
N LEU A 127 -0.36 0.66 -8.59
CA LEU A 127 -0.25 1.02 -10.01
C LEU A 127 0.90 1.99 -10.28
N ALA A 128 1.15 2.95 -9.37
CA ALA A 128 2.28 3.87 -9.51
C ALA A 128 3.63 3.15 -9.37
N SER A 129 3.74 2.21 -8.42
CA SER A 129 4.91 1.37 -8.23
C SER A 129 5.23 0.53 -9.49
N GLN A 130 4.19 -0.11 -10.07
CA GLN A 130 4.32 -0.89 -11.31
C GLN A 130 4.67 0.00 -12.52
N SER A 131 4.08 1.18 -12.62
CA SER A 131 4.36 2.13 -13.70
C SER A 131 5.80 2.64 -13.66
N LEU A 132 6.31 2.99 -12.47
CA LEU A 132 7.69 3.45 -12.32
C LEU A 132 8.69 2.37 -12.74
N ILE A 133 8.57 1.14 -12.23
CA ILE A 133 9.50 0.05 -12.60
C ILE A 133 9.43 -0.25 -14.11
N GLY A 134 8.23 -0.18 -14.69
CA GLY A 134 8.02 -0.36 -16.13
C GLY A 134 8.77 0.67 -16.98
N GLN A 135 8.92 1.90 -16.47
CA GLN A 135 9.66 2.96 -17.15
C GLN A 135 11.18 2.87 -16.94
N VAL A 136 11.63 2.57 -15.72
CA VAL A 136 13.07 2.63 -15.39
C VAL A 136 13.84 1.35 -15.71
N ALA A 137 13.14 0.22 -15.89
CA ALA A 137 13.75 -1.03 -16.30
C ALA A 137 14.08 -1.01 -17.80
N GLY A 138 15.25 -0.47 -18.15
CA GLY A 138 15.74 -0.41 -19.54
C GLY A 138 15.92 -1.79 -20.19
N ASP A 139 16.03 -1.82 -21.52
CA ASP A 139 16.03 -3.05 -22.33
C ASP A 139 17.11 -4.06 -21.91
N ARG A 140 18.30 -3.56 -21.56
CA ARG A 140 19.41 -4.39 -21.10
C ARG A 140 19.30 -4.64 -19.60
N GLY A 141 19.03 -5.89 -19.22
CA GLY A 141 18.94 -6.29 -17.81
C GLY A 141 17.55 -6.11 -17.19
N ARG A 142 16.52 -5.79 -17.99
CA ARG A 142 15.12 -5.64 -17.55
C ARG A 142 14.64 -6.78 -16.64
N GLY A 143 14.90 -8.03 -17.04
CA GLY A 143 14.51 -9.20 -16.24
C GLY A 143 15.18 -9.24 -14.86
N ALA A 144 16.46 -8.87 -14.76
CA ALA A 144 17.16 -8.81 -13.48
C ALA A 144 16.63 -7.67 -12.60
N ILE A 145 16.31 -6.52 -13.19
CA ILE A 145 15.73 -5.37 -12.48
C ILE A 145 14.35 -5.71 -11.92
N ILE A 146 13.47 -6.29 -12.74
CA ILE A 146 12.12 -6.72 -12.33
C ILE A 146 12.20 -7.86 -11.30
N GLY A 147 13.20 -8.74 -11.41
CA GLY A 147 13.47 -9.78 -10.42
C GLY A 147 13.78 -9.21 -9.04
N VAL A 148 14.67 -8.22 -8.96
CA VAL A 148 15.00 -7.54 -7.69
C VAL A 148 13.80 -6.74 -7.17
N PHE A 149 13.08 -6.02 -8.04
CA PHE A 149 11.82 -5.36 -7.68
C PHE A 149 10.83 -6.35 -7.01
N SER A 150 10.67 -7.53 -7.60
CA SER A 150 9.78 -8.56 -7.05
C SER A 150 10.28 -9.13 -5.73
N MET A 151 11.59 -9.29 -5.56
CA MET A 151 12.23 -9.71 -4.31
C MET A 151 11.96 -8.69 -3.19
N PHE A 152 12.13 -7.39 -3.45
CA PHE A 152 11.79 -6.33 -2.50
C PHE A 152 10.31 -6.36 -2.12
N GLY A 153 9.44 -6.58 -3.10
CA GLY A 153 8.02 -6.76 -2.84
C GLY A 153 7.71 -7.96 -1.93
N ALA A 154 8.37 -9.10 -2.14
CA ALA A 154 8.21 -10.27 -1.27
C ALA A 154 8.74 -10.00 0.15
N ALA A 155 9.88 -9.31 0.28
CA ALA A 155 10.40 -8.88 1.57
C ALA A 155 9.42 -7.95 2.29
N GLY A 156 8.78 -7.02 1.56
CA GLY A 156 7.74 -6.14 2.09
C GLY A 156 6.55 -6.89 2.68
N ILE A 157 6.03 -7.89 1.97
CA ILE A 157 4.96 -8.77 2.48
C ILE A 157 5.40 -9.44 3.79
N LEU A 158 6.57 -10.08 3.82
CA LEU A 158 7.06 -10.77 5.01
C LEU A 158 7.25 -9.83 6.21
N MET A 159 7.85 -8.65 5.97
CA MET A 159 8.07 -7.65 7.00
C MET A 159 6.75 -7.09 7.53
N ALA A 160 5.82 -6.75 6.64
CA ALA A 160 4.54 -6.17 7.02
C ALA A 160 3.65 -7.18 7.76
N SER A 161 3.63 -8.45 7.34
CA SER A 161 2.92 -9.51 8.07
C SER A 161 3.55 -9.79 9.43
N PHE A 162 4.87 -9.87 9.53
CA PHE A 162 5.55 -10.17 10.79
C PHE A 162 5.44 -9.02 11.80
N VAL A 163 5.84 -7.81 11.40
CA VAL A 163 5.79 -6.63 12.27
C VAL A 163 4.33 -6.23 12.53
N GLY A 164 3.46 -6.33 11.52
CA GLY A 164 2.03 -6.12 11.67
C GLY A 164 1.41 -7.09 12.67
N GLY A 165 1.76 -8.38 12.65
CA GLY A 165 1.27 -9.34 13.62
C GLY A 165 1.65 -8.96 15.05
N ILE A 166 2.91 -8.59 15.28
CA ILE A 166 3.38 -8.12 16.59
C ILE A 166 2.58 -6.89 17.05
N LEU A 167 2.38 -5.90 16.16
CA LEU A 167 1.62 -4.69 16.48
C LEU A 167 0.14 -4.95 16.75
N PHE A 168 -0.46 -5.88 15.99
CA PHE A 168 -1.84 -6.29 16.14
C PHE A 168 -2.10 -6.90 17.52
N ASP A 169 -1.22 -7.82 17.93
CA ASP A 169 -1.36 -8.56 19.19
C ASP A 169 -0.94 -7.74 20.41
N ALA A 170 0.14 -6.94 20.31
CA ALA A 170 0.73 -6.25 21.45
C ALA A 170 0.17 -4.83 21.70
N TRP A 171 -0.41 -4.18 20.69
CA TRP A 171 -0.89 -2.80 20.82
C TRP A 171 -2.38 -2.64 20.53
N LYS A 172 -2.79 -2.73 19.26
CA LYS A 172 -4.20 -2.67 18.87
C LYS A 172 -4.40 -3.28 17.48
N PRO A 173 -5.60 -3.84 17.19
CA PRO A 173 -5.89 -4.44 15.89
C PRO A 173 -5.70 -3.51 14.68
N SER A 174 -5.83 -2.19 14.88
CA SER A 174 -5.64 -1.20 13.81
C SER A 174 -4.19 -0.70 13.66
N ALA A 175 -3.27 -1.11 14.53
CA ALA A 175 -1.88 -0.69 14.49
C ALA A 175 -1.11 -1.08 13.22
N PRO A 176 -1.35 -2.24 12.57
CA PRO A 176 -0.70 -2.59 11.31
C PRO A 176 -0.94 -1.55 10.20
N TYR A 177 -2.10 -0.91 10.16
CA TYR A 177 -2.38 0.15 9.18
C TYR A 177 -1.56 1.41 9.43
N LEU A 178 -1.31 1.76 10.69
CA LEU A 178 -0.44 2.89 11.03
C LEU A 178 1.01 2.64 10.59
N LEU A 179 1.47 1.39 10.66
CA LEU A 179 2.80 1.00 10.18
C LEU A 179 2.94 1.24 8.67
N VAL A 180 2.02 0.70 7.86
CA VAL A 180 2.09 0.86 6.40
C VAL A 180 1.84 2.31 5.99
N GLY A 181 0.89 3.00 6.63
CA GLY A 181 0.66 4.42 6.36
C GLY A 181 1.87 5.31 6.67
N ALA A 182 2.65 4.99 7.70
CA ALA A 182 3.93 5.67 7.96
C ALA A 182 4.99 5.32 6.92
N ALA A 183 5.09 4.05 6.50
CA ALA A 183 6.02 3.62 5.46
C ALA A 183 5.74 4.30 4.11
N ASP A 184 4.47 4.41 3.73
CA ASP A 184 4.01 5.17 2.58
C ASP A 184 4.42 6.64 2.67
N GLY A 185 4.24 7.27 3.84
CA GLY A 185 4.64 8.66 4.06
C GLY A 185 6.14 8.87 3.90
N VAL A 186 6.96 7.96 4.43
CA VAL A 186 8.42 7.98 4.25
C VAL A 186 8.79 7.82 2.77
N LEU A 187 8.14 6.90 2.07
CA LEU A 187 8.40 6.65 0.66
C LEU A 187 7.94 7.82 -0.23
N ALA A 188 6.83 8.48 0.11
CA ALA A 188 6.38 9.71 -0.54
C ALA A 188 7.45 10.80 -0.44
N MET A 189 8.02 11.01 0.75
CA MET A 189 9.11 11.98 0.93
C MET A 189 10.34 11.60 0.12
N PHE A 190 10.71 10.32 0.07
CA PHE A 190 11.81 9.85 -0.77
C PHE A 190 11.54 10.10 -2.26
N ALA A 191 10.32 9.81 -2.74
CA ALA A 191 9.92 10.05 -4.13
C ALA A 191 9.96 11.54 -4.49
N LEU A 192 9.49 12.43 -3.61
CA LEU A 192 9.57 13.88 -3.81
C LEU A 192 11.02 14.36 -3.89
N VAL A 193 11.90 13.88 -3.02
CA VAL A 193 13.34 14.22 -3.05
C VAL A 193 13.97 13.79 -4.37
N VAL A 194 13.68 12.57 -4.84
CA VAL A 194 14.18 12.07 -6.14
C VAL A 194 13.65 12.93 -7.29
N TYR A 195 12.35 13.27 -7.27
CA TYR A 195 11.71 14.08 -8.29
C TYR A 195 12.30 15.50 -8.40
N PHE A 196 12.51 16.18 -7.27
CA PHE A 196 13.09 17.53 -7.29
C PHE A 196 14.55 17.52 -7.73
N LYS A 197 15.33 16.51 -7.32
CA LYS A 197 16.73 16.37 -7.75
C LYS A 197 16.86 16.11 -9.25
N SER A 198 15.96 15.34 -9.85
CA SER A 198 15.99 15.10 -11.31
C SER A 198 15.59 16.30 -12.15
N ARG A 199 14.99 17.34 -11.55
CA ARG A 199 14.65 18.61 -12.23
C ARG A 199 15.70 19.71 -12.06
N SER A 200 16.57 19.59 -11.06
CA SER A 200 17.68 20.54 -10.84
C SER A 200 18.92 20.24 -11.68
N GLN A 201 18.91 19.16 -12.46
CA GLN A 201 19.93 18.78 -13.42
C GLN A 201 19.44 19.06 -14.84
#